data_AF-A0A6J7M9H1-F1
#
_entry.id   AF-A0A6J7M9H1-F1
#
_cell.length_a   1.000
_cell.length_b   1.000
_cell.length_c   1.000
_cell.angle_alpha   90.00
_cell.angle_beta   90.00
_cell.angle_gamma   90.00
#
_symmetry.space_group_name_H-M   'P 1'
#
loop_
_entity.id
_entity.type
_entity.pdbx_description
1 polymer ?
#
loop_
_entity_poly.entity_id
_entity_poly.type
_entity_poly.pdbx_seq_one_letter_code
_entity_poly.pdbx_strand_id
1 'polypeptide(L)'
;MELIDIIPNSLSFRVVTTLDIHDEAEIPTTFTGRVRRHDAGHVIYVAWYKDGELDNPGRNHPAYRRFRPDGRLKYELFYTHGLLHDPGAATPAARGYFADGRVHYEERYWAGKRSDGKNGIPAIRKWRQDGTLRHELHYADGRRLRLDEVSMVRRIR
;
A
#
# COMPACT_ATOMS: atom_id res chain seq x y z
N MET A 1 -25.77 0.74 -12.87
CA MET A 1 -25.08 1.22 -14.09
C MET A 1 -23.60 0.93 -13.85
N GLU A 2 -23.10 -0.19 -14.39
CA GLU A 2 -21.70 -0.62 -14.27
C GLU A 2 -20.80 0.39 -15.00
N LEU A 3 -19.94 1.11 -14.27
CA LEU A 3 -19.03 2.09 -14.86
C LEU A 3 -17.69 1.41 -15.16
N ILE A 4 -17.47 1.11 -16.45
CA ILE A 4 -16.23 0.55 -16.98
C ILE A 4 -15.12 1.60 -16.80
N ASP A 5 -14.07 1.25 -16.09
CA ASP A 5 -12.92 2.12 -15.88
C ASP A 5 -11.66 1.41 -16.41
N ILE A 6 -10.98 2.06 -17.35
CA ILE A 6 -9.93 1.47 -18.18
C ILE A 6 -8.58 1.75 -17.51
N ILE A 7 -7.84 0.72 -17.12
CA ILE A 7 -6.41 0.88 -16.80
C ILE A 7 -5.61 0.75 -18.10
N PRO A 8 -4.87 1.78 -18.54
CA PRO A 8 -3.98 1.65 -19.68
C PRO A 8 -2.71 0.92 -19.21
N ASN A 9 -2.57 -0.33 -19.59
CA ASN A 9 -1.26 -0.96 -19.67
C ASN A 9 -1.13 -1.58 -21.06
N SER A 10 -0.01 -1.32 -21.72
CA SER A 10 0.20 -1.56 -23.14
C SER A 10 -0.27 -2.96 -23.59
N LEU A 11 -1.18 -2.98 -24.56
CA LEU A 11 -1.53 -4.11 -25.44
C LEU A 11 -2.43 -5.25 -24.89
N SER A 12 -3.12 -5.10 -23.76
CA SER A 12 -4.24 -6.02 -23.45
C SER A 12 -5.37 -5.34 -22.67
N PHE A 13 -6.59 -5.36 -23.22
CA PHE A 13 -7.79 -4.96 -22.49
C PHE A 13 -8.11 -6.08 -21.49
N ARG A 14 -7.87 -5.86 -20.20
CA ARG A 14 -8.48 -6.70 -19.15
C ARG A 14 -9.80 -6.05 -18.76
N VAL A 15 -10.91 -6.74 -18.97
CA VAL A 15 -12.18 -6.38 -18.36
C VAL A 15 -11.98 -6.54 -16.86
N VAL A 16 -12.02 -5.42 -16.13
CA VAL A 16 -11.97 -5.41 -14.68
C VAL A 16 -13.38 -5.23 -14.16
N THR A 17 -13.91 -6.26 -13.49
CA THR A 17 -15.15 -6.14 -12.72
C THR A 17 -14.94 -5.12 -11.59
N THR A 18 -15.81 -4.11 -11.51
CA THR A 18 -15.81 -3.14 -10.40
C THR A 18 -17.05 -3.35 -9.56
N LEU A 19 -16.87 -3.58 -8.26
CA LEU A 19 -17.96 -3.67 -7.30
C LEU A 19 -18.02 -2.38 -6.47
N ASP A 20 -19.15 -1.68 -6.51
CA ASP A 20 -19.44 -0.58 -5.60
C ASP A 20 -20.20 -1.13 -4.39
N ILE A 21 -19.69 -0.88 -3.19
CA ILE A 21 -20.23 -1.42 -1.94
C ILE A 21 -20.42 -0.33 -0.89
N HIS A 22 -21.26 -0.59 0.10
CA HIS A 22 -21.37 0.21 1.31
C HIS A 22 -20.81 -0.53 2.53
N ASP A 23 -20.94 -1.86 2.55
CA ASP A 23 -20.46 -2.77 3.55
C ASP A 23 -19.44 -3.77 2.97
N GLU A 24 -18.42 -4.13 3.75
CA GLU A 24 -17.38 -5.08 3.35
C GLU A 24 -17.90 -6.51 3.23
N ALA A 25 -19.01 -6.84 3.90
CA ALA A 25 -19.70 -8.13 3.77
C ALA A 25 -20.30 -8.36 2.37
N GLU A 26 -20.42 -7.31 1.55
CA GLU A 26 -20.88 -7.41 0.16
C GLU A 26 -19.81 -7.99 -0.79
N ILE A 27 -18.54 -8.05 -0.36
CA ILE A 27 -17.45 -8.57 -1.19
C ILE A 27 -17.48 -10.10 -1.17
N PRO A 28 -17.67 -10.78 -2.32
CA PRO A 28 -17.58 -12.24 -2.38
C PRO A 28 -16.20 -12.72 -1.93
N THR A 29 -16.15 -13.83 -1.18
CA THR A 29 -14.89 -14.36 -0.62
C THR A 29 -13.88 -14.83 -1.67
N THR A 30 -14.29 -14.99 -2.92
CA THR A 30 -13.42 -15.36 -4.05
C THR A 30 -13.38 -14.28 -5.13
N PHE A 31 -13.71 -13.04 -4.77
CA PHE A 31 -13.81 -11.94 -5.73
C PHE A 31 -12.45 -11.62 -6.35
N THR A 32 -12.47 -11.39 -7.66
CA THR A 32 -11.34 -10.87 -8.42
C THR A 32 -11.80 -9.64 -9.17
N GLY A 33 -11.18 -8.50 -8.89
CA GLY A 33 -11.58 -7.22 -9.48
C GLY A 33 -11.29 -6.04 -8.57
N ARG A 34 -11.88 -4.90 -8.92
CA ARG A 34 -11.79 -3.67 -8.15
C ARG A 34 -13.01 -3.52 -7.26
N VAL A 35 -12.82 -3.05 -6.03
CA VAL A 35 -13.90 -2.67 -5.11
C VAL A 35 -13.78 -1.18 -4.82
N ARG A 36 -14.91 -0.46 -4.80
CA ARG A 36 -15.02 0.91 -4.32
C ARG A 36 -16.02 0.93 -3.18
N ARG A 37 -15.56 1.29 -1.98
CA ARG A 37 -16.46 1.44 -0.84
C ARG A 37 -16.89 2.88 -0.68
N HIS A 38 -18.19 3.08 -0.54
CA HIS A 38 -18.80 4.39 -0.33
C HIS A 38 -19.40 4.50 1.06
N ASP A 39 -19.22 5.66 1.69
CA ASP A 39 -19.86 6.03 2.95
C ASP A 39 -20.31 7.49 2.85
N ALA A 40 -21.56 7.75 3.24
CA ALA A 40 -22.21 9.05 3.10
C ALA A 40 -22.06 9.72 1.71
N GLY A 41 -22.06 8.93 0.64
CA GLY A 41 -21.90 9.43 -0.74
C GLY A 41 -20.46 9.73 -1.16
N HIS A 42 -19.47 9.43 -0.32
CA HIS A 42 -18.05 9.60 -0.62
C HIS A 42 -17.35 8.25 -0.75
N VAL A 43 -16.44 8.14 -1.72
CA VAL A 43 -15.54 6.97 -1.81
C VAL A 43 -14.58 7.03 -0.63
N ILE A 44 -14.67 6.05 0.27
CA ILE A 44 -13.78 5.95 1.43
C ILE A 44 -12.56 5.10 1.14
N TYR A 45 -12.68 4.07 0.29
CA TYR A 45 -11.52 3.36 -0.24
C TYR A 45 -11.75 2.80 -1.64
N VAL A 46 -10.63 2.54 -2.33
CA VAL A 46 -10.58 1.68 -3.51
C VAL A 46 -9.62 0.54 -3.23
N ALA A 47 -10.04 -0.69 -3.52
CA ALA A 47 -9.28 -1.90 -3.27
C ALA A 47 -9.25 -2.80 -4.52
N TRP A 48 -8.23 -3.64 -4.64
CA TRP A 48 -8.07 -4.63 -5.70
C TRP A 48 -7.90 -5.99 -5.07
N TYR A 49 -8.71 -6.93 -5.55
CA TYR A 49 -8.71 -8.29 -5.08
C TYR A 49 -8.37 -9.25 -6.21
N LYS A 50 -7.70 -10.34 -5.83
CA LYS A 50 -7.49 -11.52 -6.65
C LYS A 50 -7.78 -12.73 -5.78
N ASP A 51 -8.74 -13.54 -6.19
CA ASP A 51 -9.18 -14.75 -5.51
C ASP A 51 -9.55 -14.50 -4.03
N GLY A 52 -10.18 -13.35 -3.75
CA GLY A 52 -10.58 -12.95 -2.39
C GLY A 52 -9.52 -12.23 -1.56
N GLU A 53 -8.28 -12.15 -2.04
CA GLU A 53 -7.17 -11.52 -1.32
C GLU A 53 -6.81 -10.17 -1.93
N LEU A 54 -6.38 -9.21 -1.11
CA LEU A 54 -5.82 -7.96 -1.61
C LEU A 54 -4.58 -8.24 -2.47
N ASP A 55 -4.56 -7.73 -3.70
CA ASP A 55 -3.46 -7.93 -4.63
C ASP A 55 -3.28 -6.73 -5.55
N ASN A 56 -2.03 -6.39 -5.84
CA ASN A 56 -1.74 -5.25 -6.70
C ASN A 56 -2.19 -5.53 -8.14
N PRO A 57 -2.98 -4.66 -8.78
CA PRO A 57 -3.34 -4.83 -10.19
C PRO A 57 -2.13 -4.62 -11.13
N GLY A 58 -1.01 -4.11 -10.60
CA GLY A 58 0.29 -4.05 -11.25
C GLY A 58 1.36 -3.48 -10.32
N ARG A 59 2.63 -3.57 -10.72
CA ARG A 59 3.77 -3.13 -9.89
C ARG A 59 3.71 -1.66 -9.44
N ASN A 60 3.04 -0.80 -10.19
CA ASN A 60 2.97 0.64 -9.90
C ASN A 60 1.61 1.08 -9.36
N HIS A 61 0.71 0.13 -9.08
CA HIS A 61 -0.64 0.40 -8.64
C HIS A 61 -0.90 -0.30 -7.31
N PRO A 62 -1.16 0.45 -6.22
CA PRO A 62 -1.41 -0.14 -4.92
C PRO A 62 -2.72 -0.93 -4.94
N ALA A 63 -2.72 -2.08 -4.27
CA ALA A 63 -3.93 -2.86 -4.07
C ALA A 63 -4.97 -2.10 -3.26
N TYR A 64 -4.59 -1.21 -2.35
CA TYR A 64 -5.53 -0.51 -1.49
C TYR A 64 -5.19 0.97 -1.33
N ARG A 65 -6.21 1.84 -1.45
CA ARG A 65 -6.13 3.28 -1.23
C ARG A 65 -7.27 3.74 -0.35
N ARG A 66 -6.96 4.42 0.75
CA ARG A 66 -7.95 5.05 1.64
C ARG A 66 -7.98 6.55 1.41
N PHE A 67 -9.17 7.10 1.37
CA PHE A 67 -9.41 8.54 1.24
C PHE A 67 -9.96 9.14 2.54
N ARG A 68 -9.76 10.44 2.68
CA ARG A 68 -10.42 11.30 3.67
C ARG A 68 -11.80 11.72 3.15
N PRO A 69 -12.68 12.26 4.01
CA PRO A 69 -13.99 12.78 3.59
C PRO A 69 -13.89 13.86 2.50
N ASP A 70 -12.80 14.64 2.47
CA ASP A 70 -12.52 15.65 1.44
C ASP A 70 -11.97 15.06 0.13
N GLY A 71 -11.92 13.73 0.00
CA GLY A 71 -11.40 13.01 -1.16
C GLY A 71 -9.87 12.91 -1.24
N ARG A 72 -9.12 13.53 -0.32
CA ARG A 72 -7.65 13.46 -0.35
C ARG A 72 -7.14 12.10 0.12
N LEU A 73 -6.09 11.60 -0.52
CA LEU A 73 -5.48 10.31 -0.19
C LEU A 73 -4.89 10.31 1.23
N LYS A 74 -5.35 9.39 2.08
CA LYS A 74 -4.88 9.21 3.45
C LYS A 74 -3.67 8.28 3.50
N TYR A 75 -3.78 7.14 2.85
CA TYR A 75 -2.69 6.18 2.69
C TYR A 75 -2.96 5.23 1.53
N GLU A 76 -1.88 4.68 0.98
CA GLU A 76 -1.90 3.63 -0.03
C GLU A 76 -1.03 2.45 0.42
N LEU A 77 -1.46 1.24 0.05
CA LEU A 77 -0.85 -0.02 0.46
C LEU A 77 -0.72 -0.95 -0.75
N PHE A 78 0.43 -1.61 -0.85
CA PHE A 78 0.73 -2.62 -1.83
C PHE A 78 0.68 -4.00 -1.19
N TYR A 79 -0.02 -4.92 -1.85
CA TYR A 79 -0.22 -6.29 -1.40
C TYR A 79 0.16 -7.29 -2.48
N THR A 80 0.60 -8.46 -2.06
CA THR A 80 0.80 -9.63 -2.93
C THR A 80 0.29 -10.83 -2.16
N HIS A 81 -0.76 -11.48 -2.69
CA HIS A 81 -1.45 -12.59 -2.02
C HIS A 81 -1.88 -12.26 -0.59
N GLY A 82 -2.58 -11.13 -0.42
CA GLY A 82 -3.11 -10.70 0.89
C GLY A 82 -2.07 -10.18 1.88
N LEU A 83 -0.77 -10.21 1.53
CA LEU A 83 0.32 -9.77 2.41
C LEU A 83 0.91 -8.45 1.93
N LEU A 84 1.18 -7.53 2.87
CA LEU A 84 1.93 -6.30 2.57
C LEU A 84 3.29 -6.64 1.96
N HIS A 85 3.59 -6.02 0.83
CA HIS A 85 4.78 -6.35 0.04
C HIS A 85 5.26 -5.15 -0.77
N ASP A 86 6.55 -4.81 -0.67
CA ASP A 86 7.17 -3.76 -1.47
C ASP A 86 7.09 -4.14 -2.96
N PRO A 87 6.37 -3.39 -3.81
CA PRO A 87 6.21 -3.80 -5.21
C PRO A 87 7.51 -3.66 -6.03
N GLY A 88 8.51 -2.96 -5.47
CA GLY A 88 9.85 -2.80 -6.01
C GLY A 88 10.79 -2.10 -5.03
N ALA A 89 12.09 -2.08 -5.34
CA ALA A 89 13.10 -1.52 -4.45
C ALA A 89 12.90 -0.02 -4.11
N ALA A 90 12.36 0.76 -5.04
CA ALA A 90 12.13 2.19 -4.86
C ALA A 90 10.78 2.53 -4.19
N THR A 91 9.87 1.57 -4.08
CA THR A 91 8.50 1.81 -3.65
C THR A 91 8.22 1.04 -2.36
N PRO A 92 7.87 1.72 -1.25
CA PRO A 92 7.50 1.04 -0.01
C PRO A 92 6.12 0.38 -0.14
N ALA A 93 5.90 -0.71 0.60
CA ALA A 93 4.60 -1.37 0.64
C ALA A 93 3.50 -0.48 1.22
N ALA A 94 3.83 0.43 2.14
CA ALA A 94 2.85 1.35 2.73
C ALA A 94 3.36 2.79 2.69
N ARG A 95 2.48 3.70 2.30
CA ARG A 95 2.74 5.13 2.36
C ARG A 95 1.51 5.88 2.87
N GLY A 96 1.72 6.72 3.87
CA GLY A 96 0.68 7.59 4.41
C GLY A 96 1.03 9.06 4.24
N TYR A 97 -0.01 9.88 4.16
CA TYR A 97 0.11 11.30 3.83
C TYR A 97 -0.51 12.16 4.92
N PHE A 98 -0.01 13.38 5.06
CA PHE A 98 -0.68 14.46 5.77
C PHE A 98 -1.91 14.95 5.00
N ALA A 99 -2.72 15.79 5.63
CA ALA A 99 -3.93 16.35 5.01
C ALA A 99 -3.63 17.26 3.81
N ASP A 100 -2.43 17.84 3.74
CA ASP A 100 -1.96 18.64 2.61
C ASP A 100 -1.30 17.81 1.50
N GLY A 101 -1.28 16.48 1.63
CA GLY A 101 -0.73 15.56 0.63
C GLY A 101 0.77 15.29 0.74
N ARG A 102 1.50 15.93 1.67
CA ARG A 102 2.91 15.58 1.93
C ARG A 102 3.02 14.20 2.58
N VAL A 103 4.13 13.51 2.34
CA VAL A 103 4.38 12.19 2.93
C VAL A 103 4.55 12.33 4.45
N HIS A 104 3.78 11.54 5.20
CA HIS A 104 3.85 11.45 6.66
C HIS A 104 4.67 10.22 7.09
N TYR A 105 4.48 9.09 6.43
CA TYR A 105 5.26 7.89 6.70
C TYR A 105 5.40 6.99 5.47
N GLU A 106 6.43 6.18 5.50
CA GLU A 106 6.68 5.08 4.58
C GLU A 106 7.10 3.86 5.38
N GLU A 107 6.57 2.70 5.03
CA GLU A 107 6.93 1.44 5.64
C GLU A 107 7.18 0.36 4.60
N ARG A 108 8.22 -0.44 4.82
CA ARG A 108 8.65 -1.50 3.92
C ARG A 108 8.35 -2.88 4.47
N TYR A 109 7.89 -3.74 3.58
CA TYR A 109 7.49 -5.09 3.92
C TYR A 109 7.96 -6.09 2.87
N TRP A 110 8.30 -7.28 3.34
CA TRP A 110 8.52 -8.45 2.51
C TRP A 110 7.68 -9.59 3.06
N ALA A 111 6.77 -10.11 2.23
CA ALA A 111 5.86 -11.20 2.58
C ALA A 111 5.15 -10.98 3.94
N GLY A 112 4.57 -9.78 4.12
CA GLY A 112 3.82 -9.40 5.32
C GLY A 112 4.69 -9.06 6.53
N LYS A 113 6.00 -9.26 6.47
CA LYS A 113 6.93 -8.92 7.55
C LYS A 113 7.63 -7.61 7.26
N ARG A 114 7.63 -6.72 8.25
CA ARG A 114 8.34 -5.45 8.15
C ARG A 114 9.85 -5.72 8.09
N SER A 115 10.51 -5.20 7.06
CA SER A 115 11.93 -5.44 6.82
C SER A 115 12.55 -4.23 6.11
N ASP A 116 13.83 -3.99 6.37
CA ASP A 116 14.58 -2.98 5.64
C ASP A 116 14.56 -3.24 4.13
N GLY A 117 14.54 -2.14 3.37
CA GLY A 117 14.68 -2.21 1.93
C GLY A 117 16.06 -2.67 1.50
N LYS A 118 16.22 -2.84 0.18
CA LYS A 118 17.54 -3.06 -0.42
C LYS A 118 18.49 -1.93 -0.03
N ASN A 119 19.79 -2.24 0.05
CA ASN A 119 20.85 -1.30 0.42
C ASN A 119 20.68 -0.65 1.81
N GLY A 120 19.95 -1.30 2.72
CA GLY A 120 19.81 -0.85 4.10
C GLY A 120 18.91 0.38 4.27
N ILE A 121 18.02 0.64 3.30
CA ILE A 121 16.96 1.65 3.43
C ILE A 121 16.10 1.26 4.64
N PRO A 122 15.88 2.16 5.62
CA PRO A 122 15.13 1.84 6.83
C PRO A 122 13.73 1.31 6.50
N ALA A 123 13.30 0.30 7.26
CA ALA A 123 11.96 -0.26 7.11
C ALA A 123 10.85 0.74 7.44
N ILE A 124 11.10 1.73 8.30
CA ILE A 124 10.15 2.80 8.62
C ILE A 124 10.86 4.13 8.49
N ARG A 125 10.22 5.07 7.78
CA ARG A 125 10.56 6.50 7.82
C ARG A 125 9.31 7.29 8.16
N LYS A 126 9.43 8.26 9.06
CA LYS A 126 8.35 9.18 9.45
C LYS A 126 8.84 10.60 9.38
N TRP A 127 8.03 11.48 8.80
CA TRP A 127 8.33 12.90 8.66
C TRP A 127 7.40 13.73 9.55
N ARG A 128 7.83 14.94 9.86
CA ARG A 128 6.98 15.98 10.45
C ARG A 128 6.24 16.72 9.34
N GLN A 129 5.25 17.53 9.74
CA GLN A 129 4.49 18.34 8.79
C GLN A 129 5.41 19.29 8.01
N ASP A 130 6.48 19.82 8.61
CA ASP A 130 7.45 20.69 7.94
C ASP A 130 8.36 19.98 6.91
N GLY A 131 8.23 18.65 6.77
CA GLY A 131 9.05 17.84 5.87
C GLY A 131 10.36 17.32 6.48
N THR A 132 10.69 17.71 7.72
CA THR A 132 11.86 17.18 8.42
C THR A 132 11.64 15.73 8.83
N LEU A 133 12.69 14.91 8.75
CA LEU A 133 12.65 13.51 9.14
C LEU A 133 12.60 13.40 10.66
N ARG A 134 11.59 12.68 11.17
CA ARG A 134 11.36 12.48 12.60
C ARG A 134 11.98 11.19 13.12
N HIS A 135 11.80 10.10 12.38
CA HIS A 135 12.23 8.77 12.79
C HIS A 135 12.66 7.93 11.58
N GLU A 136 13.74 7.18 11.77
CA GLU A 136 14.12 6.03 10.95
C GLU A 136 14.24 4.81 11.85
N LEU A 137 13.54 3.72 11.50
CA LEU A 137 13.58 2.49 12.26
C LEU A 137 13.91 1.33 11.33
N HIS A 138 14.83 0.50 11.79
CA HIS A 138 15.33 -0.65 11.05
C HIS A 138 14.68 -1.94 11.53
N TYR A 139 14.33 -2.81 10.60
CA TYR A 139 13.71 -4.10 10.88
C TYR A 139 14.32 -5.21 10.03
N ALA A 140 14.34 -6.42 10.59
CA ALA A 140 14.60 -7.65 9.85
C ALA A 140 13.55 -8.69 10.26
N ASP A 141 12.82 -9.20 9.27
CA ASP A 141 11.81 -10.25 9.42
C ASP A 141 10.77 -9.96 10.51
N GLY A 142 10.31 -8.71 10.56
CA GLY A 142 9.31 -8.24 11.51
C GLY A 142 9.88 -7.82 12.87
N ARG A 143 11.17 -8.09 13.15
CA ARG A 143 11.83 -7.68 14.39
C ARG A 143 12.54 -6.35 14.22
N ARG A 144 12.31 -5.43 15.16
CA ARG A 144 13.06 -4.17 15.22
C ARG A 144 14.52 -4.45 15.59
N LEU A 145 15.43 -3.85 14.83
CA LEU A 145 16.87 -3.90 15.10
C LEU A 145 17.28 -2.82 16.10
N ARG A 146 18.23 -3.17 16.95
CA ARG A 146 18.99 -2.23 17.78
C ARG A 146 20.10 -1.58 16.93
N LEU A 147 20.64 -0.47 17.41
CA LEU A 147 21.60 0.34 16.63
C LEU A 147 22.88 -0.42 16.25
N ASP A 148 23.40 -1.24 17.17
CA ASP A 148 24.54 -2.13 16.96
C ASP A 148 24.25 -3.20 15.90
N GLU A 149 23.04 -3.77 15.90
CA GLU A 149 22.61 -4.75 14.91
C GLU A 149 22.49 -4.14 13.50
N VAL A 150 22.02 -2.88 13.39
CA VAL A 150 21.93 -2.17 12.11
C VAL A 150 23.30 -2.03 11.46
N SER A 151 24.32 -1.66 12.25
CA SER A 151 25.70 -1.52 11.75
C SER A 151 26.29 -2.84 11.26
N MET A 152 25.99 -3.96 11.94
CA MET A 152 26.44 -5.28 11.50
C MET A 152 25.78 -5.71 10.20
N VAL A 153 24.45 -5.56 10.08
CA VAL A 153 23.70 -5.94 8.87
C VAL A 153 24.16 -5.15 7.64
N ARG A 154 24.51 -3.86 7.83
CA ARG A 154 25.00 -3.00 6.74
C ARG A 154 26.42 -3.30 6.28
N ARG A 155 27.27 -3.94 7.09
CA ARG A 155 28.63 -4.32 6.69
C ARG A 155 28.71 -5.61 5.86
N ILE A 156 27.65 -6.41 5.87
CA ILE A 156 27.61 -7.75 5.26
C ILE A 156 26.88 -7.74 3.90
N ARG A 157 26.24 -6.62 3.53
CA ARG A 157 25.51 -6.44 2.27
C ARG A 157 26.28 -5.54 1.32
#